data_AF-A0A0S8CD75-F1
#
_entry.id   AF-A0A0S8CD75-F1
#
_cell.length_a   1.000
_cell.length_b   1.000
_cell.length_c   1.000
_cell.angle_alpha   90.00
_cell.angle_beta   90.00
_cell.angle_gamma   90.00
#
_symmetry.space_group_name_H-M   'P 1'
#
loop_
_entity.id
_entity.type
_entity.pdbx_description
1 polymer ?
#
loop_
_entity_poly.entity_id
_entity_poly.type
_entity_poly.pdbx_seq_one_letter_code
_entity_poly.pdbx_strand_id
1 'polypeptide(L)'
;MSSKETTQGVVKYFKSDQWQELMQMLTQQEEEIYHIHMYWESKIEAESLIRLMERYFASKGMTLDRKIDLTSPKPGVAGLHSVHPHDPSRSLYIPAVDMYWRYNPNVVMEAATPDKGENGKNLIGWGKNYMDNYYKQFDFKCVGPKEEREIKQYFQSAHWKKTVRMIESGLYTHVHANLEINFDPWILKTLAIEE
;
A
#
# COMPACT_ATOMS: atom_id res chain seq x y z
N MET A 1 8.07 30.17 6.61
CA MET A 1 8.42 29.11 7.57
C MET A 1 9.89 28.81 7.40
N SER A 2 10.65 28.84 8.49
CA SER A 2 12.08 28.56 8.47
C SER A 2 12.34 27.05 8.32
N SER A 3 13.50 26.68 7.79
CA SER A 3 13.96 25.29 7.74
C SER A 3 13.93 24.61 9.12
N LYS A 4 14.20 25.38 10.19
CA LYS A 4 14.14 24.91 11.58
C LYS A 4 12.72 24.51 12.00
N GLU A 5 11.72 25.33 11.71
CA GLU A 5 10.31 25.05 12.04
C GLU A 5 9.81 23.80 11.29
N THR A 6 10.12 23.67 10.01
CA THR A 6 9.76 22.47 9.23
C THR A 6 10.42 21.23 9.80
N THR A 7 11.71 21.28 10.12
CA THR A 7 12.44 20.15 10.72
C THR A 7 11.84 19.74 12.06
N GLN A 8 11.53 20.72 12.92
CA GLN A 8 10.92 20.45 14.22
C GLN A 8 9.52 19.84 14.09
N GLY A 9 8.71 20.30 13.14
CA GLY A 9 7.39 19.74 12.86
C GLY A 9 7.46 18.27 12.43
N VAL A 10 8.37 17.95 11.50
CA VAL A 10 8.62 16.57 11.06
C VAL A 10 9.10 15.71 12.23
N VAL A 11 10.11 16.15 12.98
CA VAL A 11 10.65 15.39 14.13
C VAL A 11 9.57 15.15 15.19
N LYS A 12 8.72 16.13 15.45
CA LYS A 12 7.59 15.99 16.39
C LYS A 12 6.64 14.89 15.92
N TYR A 13 6.30 14.85 14.63
CA TYR A 13 5.40 13.85 14.09
C TYR A 13 5.95 12.42 14.18
N PHE A 14 7.23 12.22 13.89
CA PHE A 14 7.87 10.90 13.99
C PHE A 14 8.00 10.38 15.44
N LYS A 15 7.69 11.23 16.43
CA LYS A 15 7.56 10.87 17.85
C LYS A 15 6.10 10.76 18.31
N SER A 16 5.13 10.93 17.41
CA SER A 16 3.70 10.87 17.72
C SER A 16 3.21 9.44 17.90
N ASP A 17 2.07 9.28 18.58
CA ASP A 17 1.45 7.99 18.85
C ASP A 17 1.14 7.22 17.56
N GLN A 18 0.58 7.88 16.54
CA GLN A 18 0.29 7.25 15.24
C GLN A 18 1.56 6.67 14.59
N TRP A 19 2.70 7.37 14.68
CA TRP A 19 3.96 6.87 14.14
C TRP A 19 4.50 5.69 14.95
N GLN A 20 4.41 5.75 16.28
CA GLN A 20 4.83 4.63 17.13
C GLN A 20 3.96 3.39 16.89
N GLU A 21 2.65 3.57 16.72
CA GLU A 21 1.71 2.50 16.38
C GLU A 21 2.03 1.90 15.01
N LEU A 22 2.33 2.71 13.99
CA LEU A 22 2.81 2.22 12.70
C LEU A 22 4.07 1.36 12.88
N MET A 23 5.06 1.85 13.63
CA MET A 23 6.29 1.09 13.86
C MET A 23 6.03 -0.22 14.60
N GLN A 24 5.08 -0.26 15.54
CA GLN A 24 4.67 -1.49 16.20
C GLN A 24 4.02 -2.46 15.20
N MET A 25 3.09 -2.01 14.36
CA MET A 25 2.47 -2.83 13.31
C MET A 25 3.53 -3.37 12.33
N LEU A 26 4.50 -2.55 11.96
CA LEU A 26 5.59 -2.96 11.10
C LEU A 26 6.50 -4.01 11.75
N THR A 27 6.71 -4.00 13.07
CA THR A 27 7.77 -4.79 13.72
C THR A 27 7.29 -5.97 14.57
N GLN A 28 5.99 -6.02 14.92
CA GLN A 28 5.40 -7.11 15.68
C GLN A 28 5.53 -8.47 14.97
N GLN A 29 5.44 -9.57 15.74
CA GLN A 29 5.65 -10.95 15.25
C GLN A 29 4.49 -11.89 15.59
N GLU A 30 3.37 -11.36 16.10
CA GLU A 30 2.21 -12.11 16.55
C GLU A 30 1.29 -12.53 15.39
N GLU A 31 1.11 -11.65 14.40
CA GLU A 31 0.24 -11.88 13.24
C GLU A 31 0.93 -11.38 11.96
N GLU A 32 0.75 -12.09 10.84
CA GLU A 32 1.16 -11.56 9.55
C GLU A 32 0.22 -10.42 9.13
N ILE A 33 0.77 -9.22 8.99
CA ILE A 33 0.06 -8.08 8.41
C ILE A 33 0.41 -8.02 6.93
N TYR A 34 -0.61 -7.94 6.07
CA TYR A 34 -0.42 -7.92 4.62
C TYR A 34 -0.32 -6.49 4.07
N HIS A 35 -1.07 -5.55 4.66
CA HIS A 35 -1.13 -4.18 4.17
C HIS A 35 -1.51 -3.18 5.27
N ILE A 36 -1.03 -1.93 5.17
CA ILE A 36 -1.36 -0.86 6.10
C ILE A 36 -1.74 0.41 5.33
N HIS A 37 -2.83 1.06 5.71
CA HIS A 37 -3.13 2.43 5.32
C HIS A 37 -2.86 3.39 6.47
N MET A 38 -2.18 4.48 6.17
CA MET A 38 -1.89 5.56 7.10
C MET A 38 -2.40 6.88 6.54
N TYR A 39 -3.05 7.69 7.37
CA TYR A 39 -3.61 8.98 6.99
C TYR A 39 -2.99 10.11 7.82
N TRP A 40 -2.37 11.07 7.15
CA TRP A 40 -1.76 12.25 7.76
C TRP A 40 -2.18 13.55 7.05
N GLU A 41 -1.87 14.70 7.65
CA GLU A 41 -2.06 16.03 7.06
C GLU A 41 -0.70 16.72 6.97
N SER A 42 -0.42 17.37 5.84
CA SER A 42 0.88 18.00 5.63
C SER A 42 0.80 19.10 4.57
N LYS A 43 1.66 20.11 4.73
CA LYS A 43 1.99 21.06 3.66
C LYS A 43 3.28 20.73 2.90
N ILE A 44 3.94 19.64 3.26
CA ILE A 44 5.20 19.22 2.63
C ILE A 44 4.88 18.67 1.24
N GLU A 45 5.73 19.04 0.28
CA GLU A 45 5.64 18.61 -1.10
C GLU A 45 5.91 17.09 -1.24
N ALA A 46 5.23 16.46 -2.20
CA ALA A 46 5.18 15.00 -2.38
C ALA A 46 6.55 14.33 -2.48
N GLU A 47 7.42 14.80 -3.36
CA GLU A 47 8.75 14.23 -3.58
C GLU A 47 9.64 14.38 -2.34
N SER A 48 9.44 15.45 -1.58
CA SER A 48 10.12 15.65 -0.31
C SER A 48 9.71 14.61 0.73
N LEU A 49 8.44 14.17 0.71
CA LEU A 49 7.96 13.06 1.53
C LEU A 49 8.53 11.72 1.07
N ILE A 50 8.62 11.47 -0.25
CA ILE A 50 9.26 10.27 -0.82
C ILE A 50 10.70 10.14 -0.28
N ARG A 51 11.52 11.18 -0.48
CA ARG A 51 12.91 11.21 -0.02
C ARG A 51 13.03 11.07 1.50
N LEU A 52 12.07 11.63 2.24
CA LEU A 52 12.03 11.51 3.70
C LEU A 52 11.79 10.05 4.12
N MET A 53 10.83 9.36 3.51
CA MET A 53 10.54 7.95 3.81
C MET A 53 11.71 7.05 3.46
N GLU A 54 12.27 7.18 2.26
CA GLU A 54 13.44 6.40 1.80
C GLU A 54 14.61 6.54 2.79
N ARG A 55 14.96 7.77 3.16
CA ARG A 55 16.07 8.04 4.09
C ARG A 55 15.77 7.61 5.51
N TYR A 56 14.53 7.79 5.98
CA TYR A 56 14.14 7.38 7.32
C TYR A 56 14.28 5.87 7.48
N PHE A 57 13.67 5.10 6.59
CA PHE A 57 13.68 3.63 6.67
C PHE A 57 15.09 3.06 6.45
N ALA A 58 15.86 3.61 5.51
CA ALA A 58 17.28 3.26 5.36
C ALA A 58 18.09 3.53 6.65
N SER A 59 17.87 4.65 7.34
CA SER A 59 18.54 4.95 8.62
C SER A 59 18.18 3.99 9.76
N LYS A 60 17.09 3.23 9.60
CA LYS A 60 16.62 2.21 10.54
C LYS A 60 17.07 0.79 10.15
N GLY A 61 17.85 0.65 9.08
CA GLY A 61 18.27 -0.65 8.56
C GLY A 61 17.19 -1.39 7.75
N MET A 62 16.07 -0.74 7.45
CA MET A 62 14.96 -1.33 6.68
C MET A 62 14.82 -0.64 5.33
N THR A 63 15.78 -0.80 4.42
CA THR A 63 15.74 -0.10 3.12
C THR A 63 14.48 -0.50 2.35
N LEU A 64 13.91 0.44 1.58
CA LEU A 64 12.76 0.12 0.73
C LEU A 64 13.20 -0.77 -0.44
N ASP A 65 12.50 -1.87 -0.68
CA ASP A 65 12.80 -2.79 -1.80
C ASP A 65 11.96 -2.49 -3.07
N ARG A 66 11.04 -1.53 -2.95
CA ARG A 66 10.13 -1.08 -4.01
C ARG A 66 10.16 0.44 -4.14
N LYS A 67 9.93 0.89 -5.37
CA LYS A 67 9.71 2.31 -5.66
C LYS A 67 8.40 2.77 -5.01
N ILE A 68 8.39 3.98 -4.45
CA ILE A 68 7.17 4.65 -4.00
C ILE A 68 6.45 5.23 -5.21
N ASP A 69 5.21 4.83 -5.42
CA ASP A 69 4.36 5.39 -6.46
C ASP A 69 3.56 6.57 -5.90
N LEU A 70 3.70 7.73 -6.55
CA LEU A 70 2.89 8.89 -6.20
C LEU A 70 1.50 8.74 -6.83
N THR A 71 0.47 8.68 -5.98
CA THR A 71 -0.93 8.60 -6.41
C THR A 71 -1.70 9.84 -5.96
N SER A 72 -2.77 10.19 -6.69
CA SER A 72 -3.67 11.30 -6.33
C SER A 72 -5.11 10.86 -6.55
N PRO A 73 -5.70 10.07 -5.62
CA PRO A 73 -7.00 9.43 -5.84
C PRO A 73 -8.14 10.44 -5.99
N LYS A 74 -8.02 11.65 -5.43
CA LYS A 74 -8.99 12.73 -5.55
C LYS A 74 -8.33 14.09 -5.27
N PRO A 75 -8.93 15.21 -5.71
CA PRO A 75 -8.40 16.54 -5.43
C PRO A 75 -8.10 16.77 -3.94
N GLY A 76 -6.91 17.30 -3.65
CA GLY A 76 -6.47 17.59 -2.28
C GLY A 76 -5.99 16.37 -1.47
N VAL A 77 -5.99 15.18 -2.06
CA VAL A 77 -5.44 13.95 -1.46
C VAL A 77 -4.38 13.37 -2.39
N ALA A 78 -3.22 13.10 -1.83
CA ALA A 78 -2.18 12.33 -2.52
C ALA A 78 -1.73 11.16 -1.65
N GLY A 79 -1.08 10.17 -2.26
CA GLY A 79 -0.67 8.93 -1.61
C GLY A 79 0.76 8.59 -1.98
N LEU A 80 1.56 8.22 -0.98
CA LEU A 80 2.78 7.46 -1.18
C LEU A 80 2.38 5.99 -1.15
N HIS A 81 2.19 5.41 -2.33
CA HIS A 81 1.74 4.03 -2.47
C HIS A 81 2.95 3.08 -2.45
N SER A 82 2.77 1.92 -1.82
CA SER A 82 3.79 0.86 -1.73
C SER A 82 5.09 1.28 -1.02
N VAL A 83 5.01 2.05 0.06
CA VAL A 83 6.16 2.22 0.98
C VAL A 83 6.41 0.89 1.66
N HIS A 84 7.39 0.13 1.17
CA HIS A 84 7.65 -1.24 1.61
C HIS A 84 9.07 -1.37 2.18
N PRO A 85 9.24 -1.17 3.50
CA PRO A 85 10.50 -1.41 4.17
C PRO A 85 10.82 -2.89 4.16
N HIS A 86 12.07 -3.24 3.88
CA HIS A 86 12.51 -4.63 3.80
C HIS A 86 13.57 -4.92 4.88
N ASP A 87 13.36 -6.00 5.63
CA ASP A 87 14.35 -6.60 6.51
C ASP A 87 14.47 -8.10 6.19
N PRO A 88 15.53 -8.53 5.50
CA PRO A 88 15.69 -9.93 5.09
C PRO A 88 15.93 -10.87 6.27
N SER A 89 16.20 -10.36 7.48
CA SER A 89 16.43 -11.18 8.67
C SER A 89 15.14 -11.60 9.39
N ARG A 90 13.98 -11.06 8.99
CA ARG A 90 12.70 -11.35 9.64
C ARG A 90 12.03 -12.60 9.09
N SER A 91 11.31 -13.28 9.98
CA SER A 91 10.50 -14.46 9.66
C SER A 91 9.17 -14.12 9.02
N LEU A 92 8.54 -13.01 9.42
CA LEU A 92 7.30 -12.51 8.83
C LEU A 92 7.60 -11.42 7.80
N TYR A 93 6.76 -11.38 6.76
CA TYR A 93 6.76 -10.33 5.76
C TYR A 93 6.50 -8.96 6.42
N ILE A 94 7.20 -7.92 5.99
CA ILE A 94 6.91 -6.55 6.41
C ILE A 94 5.80 -6.02 5.51
N PRO A 95 4.65 -5.55 6.03
CA PRO A 95 3.60 -5.07 5.14
C PRO A 95 4.05 -3.84 4.35
N ALA A 96 3.56 -3.75 3.11
CA ALA A 96 3.60 -2.48 2.39
C ALA A 96 2.62 -1.49 3.04
N VAL A 97 3.03 -0.23 3.10
CA VAL A 97 2.25 0.87 3.68
C VAL A 97 1.88 1.85 2.58
N ASP A 98 0.59 2.18 2.51
CA ASP A 98 0.10 3.31 1.73
C ASP A 98 -0.13 4.50 2.65
N MET A 99 0.63 5.57 2.42
CA MET A 99 0.56 6.79 3.23
C MET A 99 -0.20 7.87 2.47
N TYR A 100 -1.46 8.06 2.84
CA TYR A 100 -2.34 9.07 2.28
C TYR A 100 -2.23 10.38 3.03
N TRP A 101 -2.05 11.48 2.30
CA TRP A 101 -2.04 12.82 2.87
C TRP A 101 -3.06 13.73 2.27
N ARG A 102 -3.56 14.59 3.16
CA ARG A 102 -4.36 15.73 2.78
C ARG A 102 -3.51 16.98 2.91
N TYR A 103 -3.56 17.82 1.88
CA TYR A 103 -2.88 19.10 1.95
C TYR A 103 -3.52 19.99 3.02
N ASN A 104 -2.73 20.44 3.98
CA ASN A 104 -3.18 21.38 5.01
C ASN A 104 -2.09 22.45 5.22
N PRO A 105 -2.32 23.71 4.79
CA PRO A 105 -1.28 24.75 4.80
C PRO A 105 -0.84 25.16 6.22
N ASN A 106 -1.64 24.83 7.23
CA ASN A 106 -1.41 25.26 8.60
C ASN A 106 -0.48 24.31 9.37
N VAL A 107 -0.23 23.11 8.85
CA VAL A 107 0.46 22.05 9.59
C VAL A 107 1.65 21.54 8.79
N VAL A 108 2.78 21.32 9.46
CA VAL A 108 3.96 20.74 8.82
C VAL A 108 3.68 19.28 8.51
N MET A 109 3.33 18.51 9.54
CA MET A 109 2.95 17.11 9.45
C MET A 109 2.22 16.75 10.74
N GLU A 110 1.06 16.13 10.64
CA GLU A 110 0.29 15.65 11.79
C GLU A 110 -0.57 14.44 11.40
N ALA A 111 -1.03 13.69 12.38
CA ALA A 111 -1.97 12.60 12.14
C ALA A 111 -3.30 13.20 11.65
N ALA A 112 -3.88 12.63 10.60
CA ALA A 112 -5.21 13.03 10.20
C ALA A 112 -6.20 12.65 11.32
N THR A 113 -7.25 13.45 11.49
CA THR A 113 -8.35 13.06 12.39
C THR A 113 -9.01 11.77 11.88
N PRO A 114 -9.55 10.88 12.75
CA PRO A 114 -10.05 9.57 12.30
C PRO A 114 -11.18 9.63 11.27
N ASP A 115 -11.99 10.69 11.27
CA ASP A 115 -13.03 10.97 10.26
C ASP A 115 -12.47 11.28 8.87
N LYS A 116 -11.19 11.65 8.78
CA LYS A 116 -10.47 11.88 7.52
C LYS A 116 -9.77 10.61 7.00
N GLY A 117 -9.76 9.53 7.77
CA GLY A 117 -9.19 8.25 7.39
C GLY A 117 -10.21 7.26 6.84
N GLU A 118 -9.92 5.97 7.00
CA GLU A 118 -10.76 4.86 6.54
C GLU A 118 -11.48 4.20 7.71
N ASN A 119 -12.77 3.91 7.56
CA ASN A 119 -13.58 3.23 8.58
C ASN A 119 -13.50 3.93 9.97
N GLY A 120 -13.35 5.26 9.97
CA GLY A 120 -13.19 6.05 11.20
C GLY A 120 -11.84 5.85 11.90
N LYS A 121 -10.80 5.41 11.19
CA LYS A 121 -9.42 5.24 11.69
C LYS A 121 -8.42 5.95 10.76
N ASN A 122 -7.41 6.57 11.34
CA ASN A 122 -6.31 7.20 10.59
C ASN A 122 -5.09 6.27 10.39
N LEU A 123 -5.13 5.07 10.96
CA LEU A 123 -4.16 4.01 10.77
C LEU A 123 -4.93 2.68 10.82
N ILE A 124 -4.77 1.85 9.80
CA ILE A 124 -5.48 0.57 9.69
C ILE A 124 -4.57 -0.45 9.03
N GLY A 125 -4.54 -1.66 9.59
CA GLY A 125 -3.82 -2.79 9.02
C GLY A 125 -4.78 -3.91 8.68
N TRP A 126 -4.52 -4.55 7.55
CA TRP A 126 -5.22 -5.77 7.13
C TRP A 126 -4.27 -6.94 7.32
N GLY A 127 -4.44 -7.63 8.44
CA GLY A 127 -3.72 -8.86 8.74
C GLY A 127 -4.48 -10.11 8.35
N LYS A 128 -3.84 -11.25 8.60
CA LYS A 128 -4.41 -12.58 8.38
C LYS A 128 -5.81 -12.74 8.96
N ASN A 129 -6.03 -12.38 10.22
CA ASN A 129 -7.33 -12.50 10.88
C ASN A 129 -8.41 -11.64 10.22
N TYR A 130 -8.04 -10.43 9.78
CA TYR A 130 -8.95 -9.55 9.06
C TYR A 130 -9.34 -10.18 7.71
N MET A 131 -8.38 -10.62 6.92
CA MET A 131 -8.63 -11.20 5.60
C MET A 131 -9.41 -12.52 5.70
N ASP A 132 -9.05 -13.40 6.64
CA ASP A 132 -9.76 -14.67 6.87
C ASP A 132 -11.24 -14.44 7.21
N ASN A 133 -11.56 -13.35 7.93
CA ASN A 133 -12.94 -12.97 8.21
C ASN A 133 -13.62 -12.28 7.02
N TYR A 134 -12.89 -11.40 6.32
CA TYR A 134 -13.39 -10.72 5.14
C TYR A 134 -13.80 -11.71 4.05
N TYR A 135 -13.05 -12.79 3.84
CA TYR A 135 -13.36 -13.75 2.79
C TYR A 135 -14.58 -14.63 3.08
N LYS A 136 -15.02 -14.77 4.34
CA LYS A 136 -16.20 -15.58 4.71
C LYS A 136 -17.52 -15.08 4.11
N GLN A 137 -17.56 -13.84 3.64
CA GLN A 137 -18.76 -13.27 3.02
C GLN A 137 -18.96 -13.70 1.56
N PHE A 138 -17.96 -14.33 0.93
CA PHE A 138 -18.01 -14.72 -0.47
C PHE A 138 -18.22 -16.23 -0.62
N ASP A 139 -19.09 -16.61 -1.56
CA ASP A 139 -19.31 -18.00 -1.97
C ASP A 139 -18.46 -18.29 -3.22
N PHE A 140 -17.17 -18.56 -3.01
CA PHE A 140 -16.24 -18.83 -4.11
C PHE A 140 -16.56 -20.18 -4.76
N LYS A 141 -16.75 -20.16 -6.08
CA LYS A 141 -16.97 -21.35 -6.89
C LYS A 141 -15.65 -22.09 -7.14
N CYS A 142 -15.76 -23.41 -7.19
CA CYS A 142 -14.67 -24.24 -7.68
C CYS A 142 -14.47 -24.04 -9.18
N VAL A 143 -13.21 -24.06 -9.62
CA VAL A 143 -12.81 -24.00 -11.04
C VAL A 143 -12.57 -25.43 -11.52
N GLY A 144 -13.23 -25.82 -12.61
CA GLY A 144 -13.03 -27.11 -13.27
C GLY A 144 -12.30 -26.98 -14.62
N PRO A 145 -12.13 -28.09 -15.35
CA PRO A 145 -11.40 -28.10 -16.62
C PRO A 145 -11.97 -27.18 -17.70
N LYS A 146 -13.26 -26.83 -17.61
CA LYS A 146 -13.87 -25.87 -18.52
C LYS A 146 -13.41 -24.45 -18.17
N GLU A 147 -13.57 -24.04 -16.91
CA GLU A 147 -13.21 -22.72 -16.41
C GLU A 147 -11.70 -22.47 -16.54
N GLU A 148 -10.85 -23.48 -16.31
CA GLU A 148 -9.40 -23.37 -16.55
C GLU A 148 -9.07 -23.01 -18.00
N ARG A 149 -9.77 -23.61 -18.98
CA ARG A 149 -9.57 -23.28 -20.40
C ARG A 149 -10.01 -21.85 -20.71
N GLU A 150 -11.11 -21.39 -20.10
CA GLU A 150 -11.58 -20.01 -20.25
C GLU A 150 -10.59 -19.00 -19.64
N ILE A 151 -10.01 -19.32 -18.48
CA ILE A 151 -8.96 -18.50 -17.84
C ILE A 151 -7.71 -18.44 -18.72
N LYS A 152 -7.25 -19.56 -19.28
CA LYS A 152 -6.11 -19.59 -20.21
C LYS A 152 -6.39 -18.77 -21.47
N GLN A 153 -7.60 -18.87 -22.03
CA GLN A 153 -8.03 -18.02 -23.15
C GLN A 153 -8.04 -16.52 -22.77
N TYR A 154 -8.40 -16.17 -21.54
CA TYR A 154 -8.34 -14.80 -21.06
C TYR A 154 -6.91 -14.25 -21.08
N PHE A 155 -5.90 -15.02 -20.67
CA PHE A 155 -4.50 -14.59 -20.76
C PHE A 155 -4.01 -14.37 -22.20
N GLN A 156 -4.70 -14.93 -23.19
CA GLN A 156 -4.43 -14.67 -24.61
C GLN A 156 -5.23 -13.50 -25.18
N SER A 157 -6.16 -12.93 -24.40
CA SER A 157 -7.09 -11.88 -24.83
C SER A 157 -6.41 -10.54 -25.11
N ALA A 158 -7.10 -9.69 -25.88
CA ALA A 158 -6.65 -8.33 -26.13
C ALA A 158 -6.59 -7.47 -24.85
N HIS A 159 -7.49 -7.74 -23.89
CA HIS A 159 -7.52 -7.05 -22.61
C HIS A 159 -6.24 -7.32 -21.82
N TRP A 160 -5.91 -8.59 -21.58
CA TRP A 160 -4.68 -8.98 -20.87
C TRP A 160 -3.42 -8.45 -21.55
N LYS A 161 -3.30 -8.65 -22.88
CA LYS A 161 -2.17 -8.14 -23.65
C LYS A 161 -2.03 -6.62 -23.55
N LYS A 162 -3.13 -5.87 -23.49
CA LYS A 162 -3.09 -4.42 -23.28
C LYS A 162 -2.61 -4.07 -21.88
N THR A 163 -3.12 -4.76 -20.85
CA THR A 163 -2.67 -4.60 -19.46
C THR A 163 -1.17 -4.82 -19.33
N VAL A 164 -0.63 -5.93 -19.84
CA VAL A 164 0.80 -6.24 -19.78
C VAL A 164 1.63 -5.14 -20.44
N ARG A 165 1.24 -4.69 -21.64
CA ARG A 165 1.93 -3.55 -22.31
C ARG A 165 1.89 -2.26 -21.50
N MET A 166 0.83 -2.00 -20.74
CA MET A 166 0.74 -0.83 -19.86
C MET A 166 1.66 -0.98 -18.65
N ILE A 167 1.76 -2.18 -18.06
CA ILE A 167 2.66 -2.48 -16.94
C ILE A 167 4.12 -2.35 -17.36
N GLU A 168 4.47 -2.87 -18.54
CA GLU A 168 5.83 -2.80 -19.09
C GLU A 168 6.22 -1.40 -19.57
N SER A 169 5.23 -0.52 -19.77
CA SER A 169 5.47 0.85 -20.22
C SER A 169 5.98 1.71 -19.06
N GLY A 170 7.16 2.30 -19.23
CA GLY A 170 7.71 3.29 -18.30
C GLY A 170 6.91 4.61 -18.22
N LEU A 171 5.83 4.76 -19.00
CA LEU A 171 4.95 5.94 -18.98
C LEU A 171 3.92 5.91 -17.86
N TYR A 172 3.58 4.73 -17.34
CA TYR A 172 2.55 4.58 -16.32
C TYR A 172 3.21 4.30 -14.97
N THR A 173 2.87 5.09 -13.96
CA THR A 173 3.35 4.88 -12.58
C THR A 173 2.51 3.85 -11.83
N HIS A 174 1.25 3.65 -12.23
CA HIS A 174 0.33 2.73 -11.60
C HIS A 174 -0.71 2.24 -12.61
N VAL A 175 -0.98 0.93 -12.62
CA VAL A 175 -1.90 0.29 -13.58
C VAL A 175 -2.82 -0.67 -12.85
N HIS A 176 -4.12 -0.56 -13.10
CA HIS A 176 -5.11 -1.52 -12.63
C HIS A 176 -5.58 -2.41 -13.79
N ALA A 177 -5.81 -3.68 -13.49
CA ALA A 177 -6.49 -4.63 -14.36
C ALA A 177 -7.72 -5.16 -13.63
N ASN A 178 -8.88 -4.56 -13.92
CA ASN A 178 -10.10 -4.95 -13.25
C ASN A 178 -10.67 -6.21 -13.89
N LEU A 179 -11.07 -7.16 -13.03
CA LEU A 179 -11.60 -8.45 -13.41
C LEU A 179 -12.85 -8.75 -12.59
N GLU A 180 -13.82 -9.40 -13.22
CA GLU A 180 -14.96 -9.98 -12.54
C GLU A 180 -14.73 -11.48 -12.43
N ILE A 181 -14.58 -11.98 -11.20
CA ILE A 181 -14.39 -13.40 -10.90
C ILE A 181 -15.34 -13.81 -9.78
N ASN A 182 -15.70 -15.09 -9.75
CA ASN A 182 -16.52 -15.68 -8.70
C ASN A 182 -15.84 -16.89 -8.03
N PHE A 183 -14.53 -17.02 -8.22
CA PHE A 183 -13.68 -18.06 -7.67
C PHE A 183 -12.50 -17.42 -6.93
N ASP A 184 -11.75 -18.22 -6.17
CA ASP A 184 -10.62 -17.72 -5.39
C ASP A 184 -9.55 -17.07 -6.30
N PRO A 185 -9.17 -15.79 -6.08
CA PRO A 185 -8.16 -15.11 -6.89
C PRO A 185 -6.81 -15.83 -6.97
N TRP A 186 -6.47 -16.69 -6.00
CA TRP A 186 -5.25 -17.49 -6.01
C TRP A 186 -5.15 -18.39 -7.24
N ILE A 187 -6.28 -18.82 -7.81
CA ILE A 187 -6.32 -19.65 -9.02
C ILE A 187 -5.71 -18.90 -10.22
N LEU A 188 -5.94 -17.59 -10.34
CA LEU A 188 -5.33 -16.78 -11.40
C LEU A 188 -3.80 -16.77 -11.25
N LYS A 189 -3.30 -16.65 -10.03
CA LYS A 189 -1.86 -16.65 -9.75
C LYS A 189 -1.21 -17.95 -10.19
N THR A 190 -1.79 -19.10 -9.84
CA THR A 190 -1.26 -20.42 -10.22
C THR A 190 -1.22 -20.57 -11.75
N LEU A 191 -2.32 -20.24 -12.43
CA LEU A 191 -2.41 -20.40 -13.88
C LEU A 191 -1.58 -19.38 -14.68
N ALA A 192 -1.24 -18.23 -14.09
CA ALA A 192 -0.42 -17.20 -14.74
C ALA A 192 1.10 -17.50 -14.71
N ILE A 193 1.56 -18.38 -13.81
CA ILE A 193 3.00 -18.73 -13.66
C ILE A 193 3.38 -19.95 -14.53
N GLU A 194 2.40 -20.74 -14.97
CA GLU A 194 2.61 -21.97 -15.74
C GLU A 194 2.72 -21.78 -17.27
N GLU A 195 2.81 -20.54 -17.76
CA GLU A 195 3.09 -20.20 -19.18
C GLU A 195 4.39 -19.40 -19.32
#